data_AF-A0A212R3R0-F1
#
_entry.id   AF-A0A212R3R0-F1
#
_cell.length_a   1.000
_cell.length_b   1.000
_cell.length_c   1.000
_cell.angle_alpha   90.00
_cell.angle_beta   90.00
_cell.angle_gamma   90.00
#
_symmetry.space_group_name_H-M   'P 1'
#
loop_
_entity.id
_entity.type
_entity.pdbx_description
1 polymer ?
#
loop_
_entity_poly.entity_id
_entity_poly.type
_entity_poly.pdbx_seq_one_letter_code
_entity_poly.pdbx_strand_id
1 'polypeptide(L)' 'MGMTGFRLASGTILMILGALIIGRSLWAVLERGMGWSALMLPILVGGLMIGMGAQRWRIWWAKRKGQIL' A
#
# COMPACT_ATOMS: atom_id res chain seq x y z
N MET A 1 18.78 17.16 -2.51
CA MET A 1 18.40 16.18 -1.46
C MET A 1 16.87 16.02 -1.25
N GLY A 2 15.97 16.73 -1.96
CA GLY A 2 14.52 16.71 -1.67
C GLY A 2 13.66 15.59 -2.32
N MET A 3 14.12 14.93 -3.39
CA MET A 3 13.28 13.99 -4.15
C MET A 3 13.13 12.59 -3.51
N THR A 4 14.10 12.17 -2.70
CA THR A 4 14.12 10.82 -2.10
C THR A 4 13.16 10.69 -0.91
N GLY A 5 13.05 11.74 -0.09
CA GLY A 5 12.13 11.80 1.05
C GLY A 5 10.66 11.80 0.62
N PHE A 6 10.32 12.58 -0.42
CA PHE A 6 8.96 12.64 -0.95
C PHE A 6 8.50 11.30 -1.55
N ARG A 7 9.41 10.55 -2.18
CA ARG A 7 9.15 9.20 -2.71
C ARG A 7 8.87 8.17 -1.62
N LEU A 8 9.52 8.29 -0.46
CA LEU A 8 9.26 7.44 0.70
C LEU A 8 7.96 7.82 1.40
N ALA A 9 7.73 9.12 1.62
CA ALA A 9 6.50 9.62 2.22
C ALA A 9 5.27 9.20 1.40
N SER A 10 5.32 9.36 0.07
CA SER A 10 4.25 8.88 -0.83
C SER A 10 4.10 7.35 -0.81
N GLY A 11 5.18 6.58 -0.66
CA GLY A 11 5.10 5.13 -0.50
C GLY A 11 4.40 4.71 0.79
N THR A 12 4.71 5.38 1.90
CA THR A 12 4.06 5.15 3.20
C THR A 12 2.59 5.55 3.17
N ILE A 13 2.25 6.69 2.55
CA ILE A 13 0.87 7.14 2.37
C ILE A 13 0.07 6.12 1.55
N LEU A 14 0.65 5.56 0.48
CA LEU A 14 0.02 4.52 -0.33
C LEU A 14 -0.24 3.23 0.48
N MET A 15 0.70 2.82 1.34
CA MET A 15 0.48 1.68 2.24
C MET A 15 -0.68 1.93 3.20
N ILE A 16 -0.73 3.11 3.83
CA ILE A 16 -1.79 3.47 4.78
C ILE A 16 -3.14 3.52 4.07
N LEU A 17 -3.22 4.13 2.89
CA LEU A 17 -4.43 4.14 2.07
C LEU A 17 -4.88 2.74 1.69
N GLY A 18 -3.96 1.86 1.27
CA GLY A 18 -4.28 0.47 0.95
C GLY A 18 -4.86 -0.29 2.14
N ALA A 19 -4.27 -0.13 3.33
CA ALA A 19 -4.78 -0.73 4.57
C ALA A 19 -6.15 -0.17 4.97
N LEU A 20 -6.35 1.15 4.84
CA LEU A 20 -7.63 1.81 5.13
C LEU A 20 -8.74 1.34 4.19
N ILE A 21 -8.45 1.16 2.89
CA ILE A 21 -9.42 0.63 1.91
C ILE A 21 -9.86 -0.78 2.31
N ILE A 22 -8.91 -1.66 2.64
CA ILE A 22 -9.20 -3.03 3.06
C ILE A 22 -10.03 -3.04 4.35
N GLY A 23 -9.61 -2.28 5.38
CA GLY A 23 -10.31 -2.22 6.66
C GLY A 23 -11.73 -1.64 6.54
N ARG A 24 -11.90 -0.57 5.75
CA ARG A 24 -13.20 0.06 5.51
C ARG A 24 -14.13 -0.86 4.71
N SER A 25 -13.59 -1.61 3.76
CA SER A 25 -14.36 -2.62 3.03
C SER A 25 -14.73 -3.81 3.90
N LEU A 26 -13.84 -4.27 4.77
CA LEU A 26 -14.11 -5.32 5.74
C LEU A 26 -15.25 -4.91 6.69
N TRP A 27 -15.18 -3.68 7.21
CA TRP A 27 -16.23 -3.11 8.04
C TRP A 27 -17.57 -3.02 7.30
N ALA A 28 -17.57 -2.51 6.07
CA ALA A 28 -18.78 -2.40 5.27
C ALA A 28 -19.40 -3.77 4.96
N VAL A 29 -18.58 -4.80 4.72
CA VAL A 29 -19.05 -6.17 4.47
C VAL A 29 -19.68 -6.77 5.72
N LEU A 30 -19.09 -6.55 6.90
CA LEU A 30 -19.64 -6.96 8.19
C LEU A 30 -20.94 -6.23 8.53
N GLU A 31 -20.99 -4.90 8.37
CA GLU A 31 -22.19 -4.10 8.68
C GLU A 31 -23.36 -4.37 7.73
N ARG A 32 -23.08 -4.48 6.43
CA ARG A 32 -24.13 -4.57 5.41
C ARG A 32 -24.49 -6.01 5.02
N GLY A 33 -23.84 -7.00 5.64
CA GLY A 33 -24.03 -8.41 5.30
C GLY A 33 -23.72 -8.72 3.84
N MET A 34 -22.80 -7.98 3.22
CA MET A 34 -22.44 -8.18 1.82
C MET A 34 -21.66 -9.49 1.65
N GLY A 35 -21.73 -10.09 0.46
CA GLY A 35 -20.95 -11.30 0.18
C GLY A 35 -19.44 -11.05 0.25
N TRP A 36 -18.67 -12.05 0.68
CA TRP A 36 -17.20 -12.02 0.74
C TRP A 36 -16.54 -11.64 -0.59
N SER A 37 -17.23 -11.85 -1.71
CA SER A 37 -16.82 -11.40 -3.04
C SER A 37 -16.61 -9.88 -3.13
N ALA A 38 -17.33 -9.08 -2.33
CA ALA A 38 -17.16 -7.63 -2.24
C ALA A 38 -15.79 -7.22 -1.67
N LEU A 39 -15.06 -8.13 -1.01
CA LEU A 39 -13.71 -7.89 -0.51
C LEU A 39 -12.62 -8.16 -1.56
N MET A 40 -12.92 -8.88 -2.65
CA MET A 40 -11.90 -9.20 -3.65
C MET A 40 -11.26 -7.94 -4.26
N LEU A 41 -12.07 -6.98 -4.70
CA LEU A 41 -11.58 -5.71 -5.27
C LEU A 41 -10.75 -4.90 -4.24
N PRO A 42 -11.27 -4.63 -3.02
CA PRO A 42 -10.53 -3.93 -1.98
C PRO A 42 -9.20 -4.59 -1.61
N ILE A 43 -9.18 -5.92 -1.52
CA ILE A 43 -7.97 -6.69 -1.21
C ILE A 43 -6.96 -6.59 -2.35
N LEU A 44 -7.40 -6.73 -3.60
CA LEU A 44 -6.53 -6.57 -4.77
C LEU A 44 -5.94 -5.17 -4.86
N VAL A 45 -6.79 -4.14 -4.78
CA VAL A 45 -6.37 -2.74 -4.90
C VAL A 45 -5.50 -2.34 -3.70
N GLY A 46 -5.94 -2.64 -2.48
CA GLY A 46 -5.18 -2.32 -1.27
C GLY A 46 -3.85 -3.07 -1.21
N GLY A 47 -3.83 -4.35 -1.62
CA GLY A 47 -2.63 -5.15 -1.74
C GLY A 47 -1.64 -4.60 -2.77
N LEU A 48 -2.12 -4.17 -3.94
CA LEU A 48 -1.29 -3.50 -4.95
C LEU A 48 -0.71 -2.18 -4.43
N MET A 49 -1.50 -1.37 -3.72
CA MET A 49 -1.02 -0.11 -3.13
C MET A 49 0.05 -0.34 -2.06
N ILE A 50 -0.15 -1.33 -1.19
CA ILE A 50 0.85 -1.73 -0.19
C ILE A 50 2.12 -2.26 -0.88
N GLY A 51 1.97 -3.12 -1.89
CA GLY A 51 3.08 -3.67 -2.67
C GLY A 51 3.91 -2.58 -3.38
N MET A 52 3.25 -1.59 -3.99
CA MET A 52 3.93 -0.45 -4.62
C MET A 52 4.68 0.41 -3.58
N GLY A 53 4.07 0.65 -2.41
CA GLY A 53 4.75 1.31 -1.29
C GLY A 53 5.98 0.53 -0.83
N ALA A 54 5.86 -0.80 -0.68
CA ALA A 54 6.93 -1.69 -0.24
C ALA A 54 8.07 -1.74 -1.26
N GLN A 55 7.75 -1.78 -2.54
CA GLN A 55 8.73 -1.76 -3.62
C GLN A 55 9.54 -0.45 -3.62
N ARG A 56 8.90 0.70 -3.37
CA ARG A 56 9.60 1.99 -3.23
C ARG A 56 10.56 1.98 -2.04
N TRP A 57 10.15 1.42 -0.91
CA TRP A 57 11.01 1.21 0.25
C TRP A 57 12.19 0.29 -0.07
N ARG A 58 11.95 -0.81 -0.80
CA ARG A 58 12.99 -1.76 -1.21
C ARG A 58 14.03 -1.11 -2.12
N ILE A 59 13.61 -0.32 -3.10
CA ILE A 59 14.51 0.44 -3.99
C ILE A 59 15.34 1.44 -3.19
N TRP A 60 14.73 2.14 -2.23
CA TRP A 60 15.48 3.06 -1.37
C TRP A 60 16.51 2.33 -0.49
N TRP A 61 16.13 1.20 0.10
CA TRP A 61 17.05 0.35 0.87
C TRP A 61 18.22 -0.16 0.02
N ALA A 62 17.94 -0.58 -1.23
CA ALA A 62 18.95 -1.04 -2.17
C ALA A 62 19.91 0.10 -2.59
N LYS A 63 19.39 1.32 -2.82
CA LYS A 63 20.22 2.52 -3.04
C LYS A 63 21.09 2.84 -1.84
N ARG A 64 20.56 2.74 -0.61
CA ARG A 64 21.33 2.97 0.63
C ARG A 64 22.45 1.96 0.83
N LYS A 65 22.27 0.71 0.39
CA LYS A 65 23.28 -0.35 0.46
C LYS A 65 24.35 -0.26 -0.65
N GLY A 66 24.31 0.76 -1.52
CA GLY A 66 25.28 0.91 -2.62
C GLY A 66 25.18 -0.16 -3.70
N GLN A 67 24.06 -0.91 -3.77
CA GLN A 67 23.87 -2.01 -4.72
C GLN A 67 23.33 -1.58 -6.09
N ILE A 68 23.05 -0.29 -6.29
CA ILE A 68 22.58 0.24 -7.57
C ILE A 68 23.54 1.38 -7.94
N LEU A 69 24.53 1.05 -8.78
CA LEU A 69 25.35 1.98 -9.56
C LEU A 69 24.45 2.74 -10.55
#